data_AF-A0A6I2V0J5-F1
#
_entry.id   AF-A0A6I2V0J5-F1
#
_cell.length_a   1.000
_cell.length_b   1.000
_cell.length_c   1.000
_cell.angle_alpha   90.00
_cell.angle_beta   90.00
_cell.angle_gamma   90.00
#
_symmetry.space_group_name_H-M   'P 1'
#
loop_
_entity.id
_entity.type
_entity.pdbx_description
1 polymer ?
#
loop_
_entity_poly.entity_id
_entity_poly.type
_entity_poly.pdbx_seq_one_letter_code
_entity_poly.pdbx_strand_id
1 'polypeptide(L)'
;MLTPMDIHNKDFKRSFRGYDEDEIDDFLDQVVNDYEHLFRERDQLKEELNRARKDNEQYHQLEKNLKDTLLVAQKTAEEVTSNARQHAEELRENTEKECQNMRCEAQLEIDRKKAEAAEKIRAIVVEYDRLVREKNQFLRKIKVSMESELAVIDKTLEELPDPDREERMASSQQEGFGKEQVAAEEVQEG
;
A
#
# COMPACT_ATOMS: atom_id res chain seq x y z
N MET A 1 -2.40 91.14 -2.20
CA MET A 1 -3.12 91.24 -3.50
C MET A 1 -4.35 92.09 -3.28
N LEU A 2 -4.70 92.90 -4.26
CA LEU A 2 -5.93 93.68 -4.25
C LEU A 2 -7.11 92.75 -4.58
N THR A 3 -8.23 92.96 -3.92
CA THR A 3 -9.51 92.34 -4.26
C THR A 3 -10.23 93.18 -5.32
N PRO A 4 -11.21 92.61 -6.05
CA PRO A 4 -12.05 93.41 -6.94
C PRO A 4 -12.64 94.63 -6.23
N MET A 5 -13.02 94.48 -4.95
CA MET A 5 -13.52 95.56 -4.11
C MET A 5 -12.47 96.64 -3.79
N ASP A 6 -11.19 96.26 -3.65
CA ASP A 6 -10.09 97.21 -3.43
C ASP A 6 -9.75 98.02 -4.70
N ILE A 7 -10.05 97.45 -5.89
CA ILE A 7 -9.88 98.13 -7.18
C ILE A 7 -11.04 99.10 -7.42
N HIS A 8 -12.26 98.68 -7.11
CA HIS A 8 -13.46 99.52 -7.27
C HIS A 8 -13.48 100.73 -6.32
N ASN A 9 -13.02 100.57 -5.07
CA ASN A 9 -12.98 101.67 -4.09
C ASN A 9 -11.72 102.55 -4.17
N LYS A 10 -10.99 102.53 -5.30
CA LYS A 10 -9.69 103.17 -5.40
C LYS A 10 -9.82 104.64 -5.82
N ASP A 11 -9.57 105.55 -4.88
CA ASP A 11 -9.51 106.98 -5.19
C ASP A 11 -8.14 107.41 -5.76
N PHE A 12 -8.18 108.17 -6.86
CA PHE A 12 -7.00 108.78 -7.49
C PHE A 12 -6.94 110.30 -7.21
N LYS A 13 -5.73 110.84 -7.05
CA LYS A 13 -5.52 112.29 -6.82
C LYS A 13 -5.56 113.04 -8.16
N ARG A 14 -6.33 114.12 -8.25
CA ARG A 14 -6.38 115.01 -9.42
C ARG A 14 -5.10 115.85 -9.56
N SER A 15 -4.61 116.01 -10.79
CA SER A 15 -3.41 116.79 -11.14
C SER A 15 -3.67 117.63 -12.40
N PHE A 16 -2.96 118.76 -12.57
CA PHE A 16 -3.19 119.77 -13.61
C PHE A 16 -3.01 119.25 -15.07
N ARG A 17 -2.47 118.04 -15.25
CA ARG A 17 -2.40 117.28 -16.51
C ARG A 17 -2.56 115.77 -16.22
N GLY A 18 -3.76 115.37 -15.81
CA GLY A 18 -4.11 113.98 -15.50
C GLY A 18 -4.79 113.24 -16.66
N TYR A 19 -4.96 111.93 -16.49
CA TYR A 19 -5.82 111.12 -17.34
C TYR A 19 -7.31 111.49 -17.12
N ASP A 20 -8.15 111.16 -18.09
CA ASP A 20 -9.61 111.34 -17.99
C ASP A 20 -10.19 110.39 -16.94
N GLU A 21 -11.03 110.91 -16.06
CA GLU A 21 -11.62 110.17 -14.93
C GLU A 21 -12.65 109.15 -15.44
N ASP A 22 -13.44 109.52 -16.46
CA ASP A 22 -14.46 108.64 -17.03
C ASP A 22 -13.83 107.45 -17.77
N GLU A 23 -12.72 107.68 -18.49
CA GLU A 23 -11.96 106.62 -19.18
C GLU A 23 -11.24 105.68 -18.20
N ILE A 24 -10.77 106.22 -17.07
CA ILE A 24 -10.18 105.42 -15.98
C ILE A 24 -11.26 104.54 -15.34
N ASP A 25 -12.44 105.08 -15.06
CA ASP A 25 -13.54 104.34 -14.41
C ASP A 25 -14.04 103.20 -15.31
N ASP A 26 -14.26 103.46 -16.60
CA ASP A 26 -14.64 102.41 -17.57
C ASP A 26 -13.58 101.28 -17.65
N PHE A 27 -12.30 101.64 -17.59
CA PHE A 27 -11.21 100.65 -17.57
C PHE A 27 -11.17 99.88 -16.23
N LEU A 28 -11.37 100.55 -15.10
CA LEU A 28 -11.40 99.89 -13.79
C LEU A 28 -12.59 98.93 -13.67
N ASP A 29 -13.75 99.24 -14.24
CA ASP A 29 -14.90 98.33 -14.29
C ASP A 29 -14.60 97.05 -15.10
N GLN A 30 -13.88 97.17 -16.21
CA GLN A 30 -13.39 95.99 -16.95
C GLN A 30 -12.39 95.18 -16.13
N VAL A 31 -11.43 95.85 -15.49
CA VAL A 31 -10.43 95.20 -14.64
C VAL A 31 -11.08 94.48 -13.45
N VAL A 32 -12.09 95.08 -12.81
CA VAL A 32 -12.85 94.48 -11.71
C VAL A 32 -13.57 93.22 -12.17
N ASN A 33 -14.25 93.26 -13.32
CA ASN A 33 -14.94 92.11 -13.90
C ASN A 33 -13.98 90.95 -14.22
N ASP A 34 -12.84 91.24 -14.85
CA ASP A 34 -11.81 90.24 -15.16
C ASP A 34 -11.20 89.65 -13.88
N TYR A 35 -10.97 90.49 -12.87
CA TYR A 35 -10.46 90.03 -11.56
C TYR A 35 -11.47 89.13 -10.85
N GLU A 36 -12.76 89.44 -10.89
CA GLU A 36 -13.80 88.57 -10.35
C GLU A 36 -13.84 87.22 -11.07
N HIS A 37 -13.76 87.24 -12.40
CA HIS A 37 -13.74 86.01 -13.21
C HIS A 37 -12.53 85.14 -12.84
N LEU A 38 -11.33 85.73 -12.76
CA LEU A 38 -10.11 85.04 -12.34
C LEU A 38 -10.21 84.47 -10.93
N PHE A 39 -10.84 85.19 -9.99
CA PHE A 39 -11.04 84.68 -8.63
C PHE A 39 -11.98 83.46 -8.60
N ARG A 40 -13.10 83.52 -9.34
CA ARG A 40 -14.05 82.40 -9.44
C ARG A 40 -13.39 81.18 -10.11
N GLU A 41 -12.68 81.38 -11.21
CA GLU A 41 -11.96 80.30 -11.90
C GLU A 41 -10.88 79.68 -11.01
N ARG A 42 -10.10 80.50 -10.29
CA ARG A 42 -9.13 80.01 -9.32
C ARG A 42 -9.78 79.15 -8.23
N ASP A 43 -10.93 79.55 -7.72
CA ASP A 43 -11.62 78.80 -6.67
C ASP A 43 -12.20 77.49 -7.19
N GLN A 44 -12.77 77.49 -8.39
CA GLN A 44 -13.17 76.26 -9.08
C GLN A 44 -11.99 75.31 -9.29
N LEU A 45 -10.87 75.80 -9.84
CA LEU A 45 -9.66 74.99 -10.05
C LEU A 45 -9.08 74.45 -8.74
N LYS A 46 -9.12 75.22 -7.65
CA LYS A 46 -8.71 74.75 -6.32
C LYS A 46 -9.62 73.65 -5.79
N GLU A 47 -10.93 73.78 -5.97
CA GLU A 47 -11.88 72.73 -5.58
C GLU A 47 -11.65 71.45 -6.39
N GLU A 48 -11.49 71.55 -7.70
CA GLU A 48 -11.21 70.42 -8.58
C GLU A 48 -9.88 69.75 -8.21
N LEU A 49 -8.83 70.53 -7.96
CA LEU A 49 -7.53 70.01 -7.52
C LEU A 49 -7.66 69.26 -6.19
N ASN A 50 -8.43 69.79 -5.24
CA ASN A 50 -8.64 69.15 -3.95
C ASN A 50 -9.44 67.84 -4.10
N ARG A 51 -10.45 67.80 -4.98
CA ARG A 51 -11.19 66.57 -5.29
C ARG A 51 -10.26 65.53 -5.93
N ALA A 52 -9.52 65.92 -6.96
CA ALA A 52 -8.59 65.03 -7.66
C ALA A 52 -7.50 64.47 -6.74
N ARG A 53 -6.97 65.29 -5.81
CA ARG A 53 -6.01 64.83 -4.80
C ARG A 53 -6.61 63.81 -3.85
N LYS A 54 -7.83 64.06 -3.37
CA LYS A 54 -8.54 63.13 -2.48
C LYS A 54 -8.83 61.80 -3.17
N ASP A 55 -9.26 61.82 -4.42
CA ASP A 55 -9.51 60.61 -5.20
C ASP A 55 -8.21 59.83 -5.42
N ASN A 56 -7.10 60.52 -5.71
CA ASN A 56 -5.79 59.90 -5.86
C ASN A 56 -5.32 59.22 -4.56
N GLU A 57 -5.46 59.88 -3.41
CA GLU A 57 -5.18 59.26 -2.11
C GLU A 57 -6.03 58.01 -1.86
N GLN A 58 -7.31 58.03 -2.23
CA GLN A 58 -8.18 56.86 -2.15
C GLN A 58 -7.70 55.72 -3.07
N TYR A 59 -7.31 56.03 -4.30
CA TYR A 59 -6.77 55.03 -5.22
C TYR A 59 -5.47 54.41 -4.71
N HIS A 60 -4.57 55.21 -4.15
CA HIS A 60 -3.34 54.68 -3.54
C HIS A 60 -3.63 53.78 -2.34
N GLN A 61 -4.60 54.14 -1.50
CA GLN A 61 -4.99 53.29 -0.38
C GLN A 61 -5.63 51.98 -0.85
N LEU A 62 -6.46 52.03 -1.89
CA LEU A 62 -7.07 50.85 -2.50
C LEU A 62 -6.00 49.94 -3.12
N GLU A 63 -5.05 50.50 -3.85
CA GLU A 63 -3.92 49.78 -4.44
C GLU A 63 -3.10 49.07 -3.35
N LYS A 64 -2.81 49.76 -2.25
CA LYS A 64 -2.09 49.17 -1.12
C LYS A 64 -2.87 48.01 -0.51
N ASN A 65 -4.16 48.20 -0.21
CA ASN A 65 -4.99 47.16 0.35
C ASN A 65 -5.10 45.94 -0.58
N LEU A 66 -5.18 46.16 -1.90
CA LEU A 66 -5.21 45.09 -2.89
C LEU A 66 -3.89 44.30 -2.91
N LYS A 67 -2.74 45.00 -2.88
CA LYS A 67 -1.42 44.35 -2.79
C LYS A 67 -1.28 43.52 -1.51
N ASP A 68 -1.71 44.06 -0.37
CA ASP A 68 -1.67 43.36 0.91
C ASP A 68 -2.57 42.12 0.89
N THR A 69 -3.77 42.25 0.32
CA THR A 69 -4.72 41.12 0.18
C THR A 69 -4.16 40.04 -0.76
N LEU A 70 -3.55 40.43 -1.88
CA LEU A 70 -2.90 39.49 -2.80
C LEU A 70 -1.73 38.76 -2.14
N LEU A 71 -0.92 39.46 -1.35
CA LEU A 71 0.20 38.87 -0.63
C LEU A 71 -0.28 37.86 0.42
N VAL A 72 -1.32 38.21 1.18
CA VAL A 72 -1.93 37.29 2.15
C VAL A 72 -2.51 36.07 1.45
N ALA A 73 -3.28 36.27 0.38
CA ALA A 73 -3.85 35.16 -0.40
C ALA A 73 -2.77 34.23 -0.96
N GLN A 74 -1.67 34.79 -1.48
CA GLN A 74 -0.53 34.01 -1.96
C GLN A 74 0.12 33.21 -0.82
N LYS A 75 0.42 33.85 0.32
CA LYS A 75 1.00 33.17 1.49
C LYS A 75 0.11 32.06 2.01
N THR A 76 -1.19 32.31 2.12
CA THR A 76 -2.16 31.29 2.55
C THR A 76 -2.22 30.13 1.56
N ALA A 77 -2.18 30.39 0.25
CA ALA A 77 -2.11 29.33 -0.75
C ALA A 77 -0.82 28.50 -0.61
N GLU A 78 0.33 29.15 -0.44
CA GLU A 78 1.61 28.49 -0.21
C GLU A 78 1.58 27.64 1.08
N GLU A 79 1.09 28.19 2.19
CA GLU A 79 0.94 27.46 3.47
C GLU A 79 0.02 26.24 3.33
N VAL A 80 -1.14 26.38 2.67
CA VAL A 80 -2.06 25.27 2.43
C VAL A 80 -1.39 24.18 1.60
N THR A 81 -0.68 24.55 0.52
CA THR A 81 0.03 23.57 -0.30
C THR A 81 1.21 22.91 0.42
N SER A 82 1.92 23.66 1.25
CA SER A 82 3.03 23.14 2.07
C SER A 82 2.51 22.15 3.11
N ASN A 83 1.46 22.51 3.86
CA ASN A 83 0.86 21.64 4.86
C ASN A 83 0.28 20.37 4.23
N ALA A 84 -0.41 20.49 3.08
CA ALA A 84 -0.93 19.34 2.36
C ALA A 84 0.20 18.40 1.89
N ARG A 85 1.33 18.95 1.44
CA ARG A 85 2.51 18.15 1.05
C ARG A 85 3.12 17.43 2.26
N GLN A 86 3.33 18.15 3.36
CA GLN A 86 3.89 17.56 4.58
C GLN A 86 3.00 16.42 5.10
N HIS A 87 1.69 16.65 5.20
CA HIS A 87 0.75 15.59 5.62
C HIS A 87 0.72 14.41 4.66
N ALA A 88 0.82 14.64 3.35
CA ALA A 88 0.90 13.55 2.38
C ALA A 88 2.20 12.74 2.54
N GLU A 89 3.32 13.39 2.85
CA GLU A 89 4.60 12.74 3.08
C GLU A 89 4.61 11.94 4.39
N GLU A 90 4.13 12.52 5.49
CA GLU A 90 3.93 11.82 6.77
C GLU A 90 3.00 10.61 6.62
N LEU A 91 1.90 10.76 5.89
CA LEU A 91 0.97 9.66 5.63
C LEU A 91 1.65 8.54 4.82
N ARG A 92 2.43 8.89 3.79
CA ARG A 92 3.17 7.90 2.99
C ARG A 92 4.19 7.15 3.84
N GLU A 93 4.96 7.86 4.65
CA GLU A 93 5.98 7.26 5.51
C GLU A 93 5.35 6.32 6.55
N ASN A 94 4.29 6.76 7.22
CA ASN A 94 3.59 5.95 8.22
C ASN A 94 2.96 4.71 7.58
N THR A 95 2.27 4.87 6.45
CA THR A 95 1.66 3.74 5.72
C THR A 95 2.74 2.76 5.25
N GLU A 96 3.89 3.24 4.78
CA GLU A 96 4.99 2.38 4.36
C GLU A 96 5.54 1.58 5.54
N LYS A 97 5.75 2.20 6.71
CA LYS A 97 6.16 1.50 7.94
C LYS A 97 5.14 0.45 8.36
N GLU A 98 3.86 0.79 8.37
CA GLU A 98 2.78 -0.15 8.71
C GLU A 98 2.72 -1.34 7.74
N CYS A 99 2.80 -1.09 6.43
CA CYS A 99 2.87 -2.14 5.42
C CYS A 99 4.11 -3.01 5.58
N GLN A 100 5.27 -2.43 5.90
CA GLN A 100 6.49 -3.17 6.15
C GLN A 100 6.36 -4.07 7.39
N ASN A 101 5.80 -3.55 8.48
CA ASN A 101 5.54 -4.32 9.70
C ASN A 101 4.57 -5.48 9.42
N MET A 102 3.45 -5.21 8.76
CA MET A 102 2.46 -6.24 8.40
C MET A 102 3.07 -7.33 7.50
N ARG A 103 3.93 -6.95 6.55
CA ARG A 103 4.65 -7.92 5.71
C ARG A 103 5.62 -8.77 6.53
N CYS A 104 6.34 -8.16 7.47
CA CYS A 104 7.26 -8.87 8.35
C CYS A 104 6.52 -9.89 9.23
N GLU A 105 5.41 -9.47 9.85
CA GLU A 105 4.56 -10.32 10.68
C GLU A 105 3.96 -11.49 9.88
N ALA A 106 3.40 -11.20 8.70
CA ALA A 106 2.86 -12.22 7.82
C ALA A 106 3.93 -13.23 7.37
N GLN A 107 5.14 -12.76 7.08
CA GLN A 107 6.26 -13.62 6.70
C GLN A 107 6.68 -14.53 7.86
N LEU A 108 6.76 -13.99 9.08
CA LEU A 108 7.11 -14.75 10.27
C LEU A 108 6.07 -15.83 10.58
N GLU A 109 4.78 -15.53 10.42
CA GLU A 109 3.71 -16.52 10.58
C GLU A 109 3.75 -17.60 9.49
N ILE A 110 4.02 -17.24 8.23
CA ILE A 110 4.23 -18.22 7.15
C ILE A 110 5.38 -19.17 7.50
N ASP A 111 6.51 -18.64 7.95
CA ASP A 111 7.69 -19.44 8.27
C ASP A 111 7.47 -20.32 9.50
N ARG A 112 6.76 -19.81 10.51
CA ARG A 112 6.29 -20.59 11.65
C ARG A 112 5.40 -21.75 11.21
N LYS A 113 4.40 -21.50 10.37
CA LYS A 113 3.49 -22.54 9.88
C LYS A 113 4.19 -23.58 9.02
N LYS A 114 5.16 -23.17 8.21
CA LYS A 114 6.03 -24.10 7.45
C LYS A 114 6.86 -24.98 8.39
N ALA A 115 7.45 -24.40 9.43
CA ALA A 115 8.21 -25.16 10.42
C ALA A 115 7.32 -26.17 11.17
N GLU A 116 6.13 -25.76 11.62
CA GLU A 116 5.14 -26.63 12.25
C GLU A 116 4.72 -27.79 11.32
N ALA A 117 4.50 -27.52 10.03
CA ALA A 117 4.15 -28.55 9.05
C ALA A 117 5.31 -29.52 8.79
N ALA A 118 6.54 -29.01 8.65
CA ALA A 118 7.74 -29.83 8.46
C ALA A 118 7.94 -30.78 9.65
N GLU A 119 7.71 -30.31 10.87
CA GLU A 119 7.82 -31.15 12.08
C GLU A 119 6.76 -32.26 12.12
N LYS A 120 5.51 -31.95 11.75
CA LYS A 120 4.46 -32.98 11.62
C LYS A 120 4.82 -34.04 10.60
N ILE A 121 5.36 -33.63 9.45
CA ILE A 121 5.83 -34.58 8.41
C ILE A 121 6.93 -35.47 8.97
N ARG A 122 7.93 -34.89 9.66
CA ARG A 122 9.00 -35.67 10.30
C ARG A 122 8.46 -36.69 11.30
N ALA A 123 7.52 -36.28 12.16
CA ALA A 123 6.88 -37.19 13.11
C ALA A 123 6.13 -38.35 12.42
N ILE A 124 5.37 -38.05 11.36
CA ILE A 124 4.66 -39.07 10.57
C ILE A 124 5.63 -40.06 9.93
N VAL A 125 6.75 -39.59 9.37
CA VAL A 125 7.77 -40.47 8.77
C VAL A 125 8.37 -41.40 9.81
N VAL A 126 8.69 -40.91 11.01
CA VAL A 126 9.22 -41.73 12.11
C VAL A 126 8.22 -42.81 12.55
N GLU A 127 6.94 -42.45 12.71
CA GLU A 127 5.88 -43.41 13.06
C GLU A 127 5.64 -44.42 11.94
N TYR A 128 5.68 -43.99 10.68
CA TYR A 128 5.57 -44.88 9.53
C TYR A 128 6.69 -45.93 9.53
N ASP A 129 7.94 -45.51 9.73
CA ASP A 129 9.09 -46.42 9.82
C ASP A 129 8.95 -47.40 11.00
N ARG A 130 8.43 -46.94 12.14
CA ARG A 130 8.12 -47.80 13.29
C ARG A 130 7.10 -48.87 12.92
N LEU A 131 5.98 -48.47 12.30
CA LEU A 131 4.91 -49.39 11.91
C LEU A 131 5.38 -50.40 10.86
N VAL A 132 6.21 -49.99 9.90
CA VAL A 132 6.81 -50.89 8.91
C VAL A 132 7.71 -51.92 9.59
N ARG A 133 8.53 -51.50 10.57
CA ARG A 133 9.36 -52.43 11.36
C ARG A 133 8.51 -53.43 12.12
N GLU A 134 7.46 -52.98 12.81
CA GLU A 134 6.54 -53.83 13.58
C GLU A 134 5.82 -54.83 12.66
N LYS A 135 5.28 -54.38 11.51
CA LYS A 135 4.67 -55.24 10.49
C LYS A 135 5.64 -56.32 10.02
N ASN A 136 6.88 -55.94 9.70
CA ASN A 136 7.89 -56.87 9.21
C ASN A 136 8.33 -57.87 10.29
N GLN A 137 8.40 -57.47 11.56
CA GLN A 137 8.67 -58.39 12.66
C GLN A 137 7.53 -59.37 12.88
N PHE A 138 6.28 -58.91 12.81
CA PHE A 138 5.10 -59.75 12.93
C PHE A 138 5.02 -60.81 11.83
N LEU A 139 5.21 -60.40 10.56
CA LEU A 139 5.25 -61.34 9.43
C LEU A 139 6.36 -62.38 9.57
N ARG A 140 7.55 -62.00 10.05
CA ARG A 140 8.63 -62.95 10.33
C ARG A 140 8.25 -63.94 11.44
N LYS A 141 7.62 -63.48 12.52
CA LYS A 141 7.15 -64.35 13.61
C LYS A 141 6.13 -65.38 13.10
N ILE A 142 5.13 -64.94 12.32
CA ILE A 142 4.15 -65.85 11.70
C ILE A 142 4.85 -66.86 10.80
N LYS A 143 5.73 -66.39 9.91
CA LYS A 143 6.46 -67.27 9.00
C LYS A 143 7.22 -68.36 9.76
N VAL A 144 8.01 -67.99 10.76
CA VAL A 144 8.78 -68.94 11.58
C VAL A 144 7.86 -69.91 12.33
N SER A 145 6.74 -69.44 12.86
CA SER A 145 5.74 -70.30 13.52
C SER A 145 5.13 -71.31 12.55
N MET A 146 4.76 -70.88 11.34
CA MET A 146 4.21 -71.78 10.33
C MET A 146 5.25 -72.79 9.85
N GLU A 147 6.49 -72.36 9.63
CA GLU A 147 7.60 -73.24 9.26
C GLU A 147 7.88 -74.29 10.36
N SER A 148 7.79 -73.91 11.65
CA SER A 148 7.96 -74.88 12.73
C SER A 148 6.81 -75.88 12.82
N GLU A 149 5.56 -75.45 12.63
CA GLU A 149 4.40 -76.36 12.63
C GLU A 149 4.45 -77.32 11.44
N LEU A 150 4.83 -76.83 10.26
CA LEU A 150 5.06 -77.67 9.09
C LEU A 150 6.17 -78.71 9.34
N ALA A 151 7.29 -78.31 9.94
CA ALA A 151 8.37 -79.24 10.27
C ALA A 151 7.94 -80.37 11.23
N VAL A 152 7.04 -80.07 12.18
CA VAL A 152 6.45 -81.10 13.06
C VAL A 152 5.56 -82.04 12.24
N ILE A 153 4.70 -81.51 11.37
CA ILE A 153 3.83 -82.30 10.50
C ILE A 153 4.65 -83.22 9.59
N ASP A 154 5.66 -82.69 8.91
CA ASP A 154 6.55 -83.45 8.02
C ASP A 154 7.24 -84.59 8.78
N LYS A 155 7.75 -84.32 9.99
CA LYS A 155 8.35 -85.36 10.84
C LYS A 155 7.32 -86.43 11.24
N THR A 156 6.10 -86.05 11.59
CA THR A 156 5.04 -87.03 11.91
C THR A 156 4.62 -87.86 10.69
N LEU A 157 4.65 -87.28 9.48
CA LEU A 157 4.40 -87.99 8.23
C LEU A 157 5.48 -89.03 7.93
N GLU A 158 6.75 -88.74 8.24
CA GLU A 158 7.86 -89.70 8.10
C GLU A 158 7.75 -90.88 9.09
N GLU A 159 7.16 -90.66 10.27
CA GLU A 159 6.99 -91.68 11.32
C GLU A 159 5.71 -92.52 11.16
N LEU A 160 4.76 -92.07 10.31
CA LEU A 160 3.54 -92.83 10.02
C LEU A 160 3.85 -94.07 9.17
N PRO A 161 3.27 -95.24 9.49
CA PRO A 161 3.36 -96.41 8.62
C PRO A 161 2.73 -96.08 7.26
N ASP A 162 3.49 -96.28 6.19
CA ASP A 162 2.99 -96.16 4.81
C ASP A 162 1.77 -97.09 4.65
N PRO A 163 0.55 -96.57 4.43
CA PRO A 163 -0.64 -97.41 4.29
C PRO A 163 -0.54 -98.35 3.08
N ASP A 164 0.28 -98.00 2.09
CA ASP A 164 0.55 -98.83 0.92
C ASP A 164 1.71 -99.81 1.15
N ARG A 165 2.41 -99.77 2.30
CA ARG A 165 3.50 -100.74 2.56
C ARG A 165 2.97 -102.16 2.63
N GLU A 166 1.80 -102.39 3.21
CA GLU A 166 1.22 -103.73 3.26
C GLU A 166 0.80 -104.20 1.85
N GLU A 167 0.23 -103.33 1.01
CA GLU A 167 -0.12 -103.67 -0.37
C GLU A 167 1.11 -103.88 -1.27
N ARG A 168 2.19 -103.11 -1.08
CA ARG A 168 3.46 -103.26 -1.82
C ARG A 168 4.28 -104.46 -1.35
N MET A 169 4.21 -104.81 -0.06
CA MET A 169 4.82 -106.02 0.48
C MET A 169 4.05 -107.28 0.05
N ALA A 170 2.71 -107.21 -0.03
CA ALA A 170 1.88 -108.30 -0.53
C ALA A 170 2.10 -108.59 -2.03
N SER A 171 2.23 -107.54 -2.85
CA SER A 171 2.50 -107.67 -4.29
C SER A 171 3.93 -108.17 -4.58
N SER A 172 4.93 -107.77 -3.78
CA SER A 172 6.31 -108.26 -3.92
C SER A 172 6.54 -109.67 -3.34
N GLN A 173 5.80 -110.09 -2.31
CA GLN A 173 5.82 -111.49 -1.85
C GLN A 173 5.16 -112.45 -2.84
N GLN A 174 4.09 -112.04 -3.54
CA GLN A 174 3.48 -112.85 -4.61
C GLN A 174 4.43 -113.03 -5.80
N GLU A 175 5.21 -112.00 -6.18
CA GLU A 175 6.22 -112.12 -7.23
C GLU A 175 7.45 -112.95 -6.81
N GLY A 176 7.80 -112.95 -5.52
CA GLY A 176 8.88 -113.77 -4.95
C GLY A 176 8.53 -115.26 -4.86
N PHE A 177 7.33 -115.58 -4.38
CA PHE A 177 6.84 -116.97 -4.32
C PHE A 177 6.64 -117.59 -5.72
N GLY A 178 6.20 -116.80 -6.71
CA GLY A 178 6.07 -117.28 -8.09
C GLY A 178 7.41 -117.62 -8.75
N LYS A 179 8.51 -117.00 -8.31
CA LYS A 179 9.87 -117.26 -8.86
C LYS A 179 10.62 -118.38 -8.14
N GLU A 180 10.36 -118.62 -6.86
CA GLU A 180 10.87 -119.81 -6.16
C GLU A 180 10.15 -121.10 -6.59
N GLN A 181 8.88 -121.03 -7.00
CA GLN A 181 8.13 -122.19 -7.49
C GLN A 181 8.56 -122.70 -8.87
N VAL A 182 9.39 -121.99 -9.62
CA VAL A 182 10.04 -122.58 -10.79
C VAL A 182 11.01 -123.70 -10.39
N ALA A 183 11.62 -123.67 -9.20
CA ALA A 183 12.80 -124.50 -8.94
C ALA A 183 12.53 -125.88 -8.31
N ALA A 184 11.39 -126.11 -7.66
CA ALA A 184 11.13 -127.35 -6.93
C ALA A 184 10.51 -128.47 -7.79
N GLU A 185 9.78 -128.14 -8.85
CA GLU A 185 9.18 -129.15 -9.75
C GLU A 185 10.16 -129.65 -10.84
N GLU A 186 11.35 -129.04 -10.96
CA GLU A 186 12.46 -129.58 -11.76
C GLU A 186 13.34 -130.62 -11.02
N VAL A 187 13.10 -130.96 -9.75
CA VAL A 187 13.94 -131.92 -9.00
C VAL A 187 13.27 -133.30 -8.82
N GLN A 188 12.07 -133.51 -9.35
CA GLN A 188 11.41 -134.82 -9.38
C GLN A 188 10.91 -135.18 -10.80
N GLU A 189 11.79 -135.30 -11.78
CA GLU A 189 11.64 -136.36 -12.80
C GLU A 189 12.57 -137.51 -12.38
N GLY A 190 12.04 -138.66 -11.94
CA GLY A 190 12.92 -139.76 -11.49
C GLY A 190 12.21 -140.99 -10.96
#